data_AF-A0A200QMQ3-F1
#
_entry.id   AF-A0A200QMQ3-F1
#
_cell.length_a   1.000
_cell.length_b   1.000
_cell.length_c   1.000
_cell.angle_alpha   90.00
_cell.angle_beta   90.00
_cell.angle_gamma   90.00
#
_symmetry.space_group_name_H-M   'P 1'
#
loop_
_entity.id
_entity.type
_entity.pdbx_description
1 polymer ?
#
loop_
_entity_poly.entity_id
_entity_poly.type
_entity_poly.pdbx_seq_one_letter_code
_entity_poly.pdbx_strand_id
1 'polypeptide(L)'
;MEAEKKIVGRRTIKVGLWGGHGGTSWDDGSFNGVREITLVYDRCIDSIRVKYDKNGKPVQGEKHGGNGGHRTASSCGSPQGFLFLDLMESDDELTQPDHNQLRPDLTKF
;
A
#
# COMPACT_ATOMS: atom_id res chain seq x y z
N MET A 1 16.40 -44.72 10.02
CA MET A 1 15.02 -44.21 10.02
C MET A 1 15.13 -42.70 10.04
N GLU A 2 15.01 -42.08 8.87
CA GLU A 2 15.09 -40.62 8.77
C GLU A 2 13.68 -40.06 9.01
N ALA A 3 13.54 -39.23 10.03
CA ALA A 3 12.27 -38.64 10.38
C ALA A 3 11.84 -37.67 9.27
N GLU A 4 10.70 -37.95 8.65
CA GLU A 4 10.06 -37.05 7.71
C GLU A 4 9.74 -35.73 8.43
N LYS A 5 10.51 -34.68 8.11
CA LYS A 5 10.18 -33.32 8.53
C LYS A 5 8.89 -32.92 7.81
N LYS A 6 7.77 -33.03 8.51
CA LYS A 6 6.47 -32.48 8.09
C LYS A 6 6.66 -30.99 7.84
N ILE A 7 6.72 -30.60 6.57
CA ILE A 7 6.82 -29.19 6.17
C ILE A 7 5.51 -28.54 6.62
N VAL A 8 5.56 -27.80 7.73
CA VAL A 8 4.49 -26.88 8.09
C VAL A 8 4.45 -25.84 6.99
N GLY A 9 3.43 -25.92 6.13
CA GLY A 9 3.19 -24.93 5.09
C GLY A 9 3.21 -23.54 5.71
N ARG A 10 3.95 -22.60 5.09
CA ARG A 10 3.98 -21.21 5.55
C ARG A 10 2.55 -20.67 5.50
N ARG A 11 2.01 -20.27 6.65
CA ARG A 11 0.69 -19.66 6.77
C ARG A 11 0.84 -18.14 6.67
N THR A 12 0.23 -17.54 5.66
CA THR A 12 0.14 -16.08 5.50
C THR A 12 -1.18 -15.61 6.08
N ILE A 13 -1.16 -14.60 6.95
CA ILE A 13 -2.37 -13.95 7.45
C ILE A 13 -2.78 -12.90 6.42
N LYS A 14 -4.04 -12.97 5.95
CA LYS A 14 -4.63 -11.94 5.08
C LYS A 14 -5.59 -11.10 5.91
N VAL A 15 -5.45 -9.78 5.82
CA VAL A 15 -6.34 -8.80 6.48
C VAL A 15 -6.76 -7.79 5.42
N GLY A 16 -8.03 -7.36 5.44
CA GLY A 16 -8.66 -6.58 4.37
C GLY A 16 -9.87 -7.33 3.78
N LEU A 17 -10.50 -6.86 2.72
CA LEU A 17 -10.23 -5.68 1.89
C LEU A 17 -10.81 -4.41 2.53
N TRP A 18 -10.20 -3.26 2.26
CA TRP A 18 -10.78 -1.95 2.58
C TRP A 18 -11.02 -1.19 1.28
N GLY A 19 -12.23 -0.64 1.12
CA GLY A 19 -12.64 0.08 -0.08
C GLY A 19 -13.99 -0.37 -0.65
N GLY A 20 -14.27 0.01 -1.90
CA GLY A 20 -15.51 -0.30 -2.61
C GLY A 20 -15.48 -1.64 -3.37
N HIS A 21 -16.57 -1.96 -4.06
CA HIS A 21 -16.74 -3.20 -4.83
C HIS A 21 -16.35 -3.07 -6.32
N GLY A 22 -15.74 -1.94 -6.71
CA GLY A 22 -15.36 -1.65 -8.09
C GLY A 22 -13.97 -2.16 -8.48
N GLY A 23 -13.67 -2.13 -9.78
CA GLY A 23 -12.38 -2.52 -10.34
C GLY A 23 -12.20 -4.03 -10.54
N THR A 24 -10.96 -4.43 -10.81
CA THR A 24 -10.56 -5.84 -11.00
C THR A 24 -9.74 -6.30 -9.81
N SER A 25 -10.12 -7.43 -9.20
CA SER A 25 -9.37 -8.03 -8.08
C SER A 25 -7.98 -8.49 -8.51
N TRP A 26 -6.99 -8.34 -7.63
CA TRP A 26 -5.62 -8.81 -7.83
C TRP A 26 -5.01 -9.32 -6.52
N ASP A 27 -4.07 -10.26 -6.61
CA ASP A 27 -3.28 -10.80 -5.50
C ASP A 27 -1.91 -11.17 -6.07
N ASP A 28 -0.85 -10.44 -5.68
CA ASP A 28 0.52 -10.73 -6.14
C ASP A 28 1.10 -12.01 -5.50
N GLY A 29 0.40 -12.57 -4.51
CA GLY A 29 0.84 -13.74 -3.76
C GLY A 29 1.69 -13.38 -2.54
N SER A 30 2.44 -14.37 -2.04
CA SER A 30 3.25 -14.24 -0.83
C SER A 30 4.73 -14.07 -1.15
N PHE A 31 5.37 -13.10 -0.51
CA PHE A 31 6.80 -12.77 -0.64
C PHE A 31 7.49 -12.74 0.72
N ASN A 32 8.83 -12.71 0.73
CA ASN A 32 9.62 -12.65 1.97
C ASN A 32 9.58 -11.27 2.62
N GLY A 33 9.29 -10.22 1.84
CA GLY A 33 9.14 -8.86 2.33
C GLY A 33 8.77 -7.89 1.22
N VAL A 34 8.51 -6.64 1.60
CA VAL A 34 8.32 -5.51 0.69
C VAL A 34 9.57 -4.64 0.74
N ARG A 35 10.12 -4.32 -0.43
CA ARG A 35 11.30 -3.46 -0.56
C ARG A 35 10.92 -2.03 -0.92
N GLU A 36 9.94 -1.88 -1.80
CA GLU A 36 9.45 -0.59 -2.26
C GLU A 36 7.97 -0.65 -2.62
N ILE A 37 7.22 0.40 -2.33
CA ILE A 37 5.86 0.61 -2.84
C ILE A 37 5.89 1.87 -3.70
N THR A 38 5.37 1.79 -4.92
CA THR A 38 5.21 2.93 -5.82
C THR A 38 3.72 3.16 -6.06
N LEU A 39 3.27 4.40 -5.82
CA LEU A 39 1.92 4.87 -6.07
C LEU A 39 1.95 5.92 -7.18
N VAL A 40 0.98 5.86 -8.09
CA VAL A 40 0.65 6.96 -9.00
C VAL A 40 -0.73 7.47 -8.61
N TYR A 41 -0.87 8.79 -8.46
CA TYR A 41 -2.08 9.42 -7.95
C TYR A 41 -2.25 10.85 -8.48
N ASP A 42 -3.44 11.39 -8.24
CA ASP A 42 -3.70 12.83 -8.23
C ASP A 42 -4.68 13.16 -7.09
N ARG A 43 -6.00 13.18 -7.35
CA ARG A 43 -7.02 13.28 -6.29
C ARG A 43 -7.21 11.98 -5.51
N CYS A 44 -6.98 10.85 -6.17
CA CYS A 44 -7.05 9.52 -5.60
C CYS A 44 -5.87 8.69 -6.15
N ILE A 45 -5.62 7.53 -5.53
CA ILE A 45 -4.65 6.56 -6.06
C ILE A 45 -5.17 5.97 -7.37
N ASP A 46 -4.43 6.18 -8.45
CA ASP A 46 -4.71 5.62 -9.77
C ASP A 46 -4.08 4.24 -9.95
N SER A 47 -2.85 4.06 -9.45
CA SER A 47 -2.19 2.75 -9.51
C SER A 47 -1.18 2.51 -8.39
N ILE A 48 -0.96 1.24 -8.10
CA ILE A 48 0.01 0.74 -7.15
C ILE A 48 0.91 -0.29 -7.84
N ARG A 49 2.19 -0.29 -7.49
CA ARG A 49 3.14 -1.33 -7.85
C ARG A 49 4.07 -1.57 -6.67
N VAL A 50 4.34 -2.83 -6.36
CA VAL A 50 5.20 -3.18 -5.23
C VAL A 50 6.43 -3.93 -5.74
N LYS A 51 7.59 -3.56 -5.22
CA LYS A 51 8.83 -4.31 -5.38
C LYS A 51 9.02 -5.17 -4.14
N TYR A 52 9.03 -6.48 -4.34
CA TYR A 52 9.11 -7.46 -3.29
C TYR A 52 10.53 -7.96 -3.08
N ASP A 53 10.78 -8.54 -1.91
CA ASP A 53 11.88 -9.45 -1.67
C ASP A 53 11.44 -10.89 -1.87
N LYS A 54 12.16 -11.63 -2.72
CA LYS A 54 12.01 -13.07 -2.88
C LYS A 54 13.37 -13.74 -2.69
N ASN A 55 13.55 -14.36 -1.53
CA ASN A 55 14.80 -15.01 -1.12
C ASN A 55 16.02 -14.09 -1.25
N GLY A 56 15.91 -12.85 -0.77
CA GLY A 56 16.98 -11.85 -0.81
C GLY A 56 17.16 -11.14 -2.15
N LYS A 57 16.38 -11.50 -3.19
CA LYS A 57 16.42 -10.87 -4.51
C LYS A 57 15.21 -9.95 -4.72
N PRO A 58 15.40 -8.76 -5.32
CA PRO A 58 14.28 -7.89 -5.67
C PRO A 58 13.48 -8.49 -6.82
N VAL A 59 12.15 -8.52 -6.67
CA VAL A 59 11.20 -8.92 -7.72
C VAL A 59 10.19 -7.80 -7.91
N GLN A 60 10.02 -7.33 -9.13
CA GLN A 60 9.00 -6.33 -9.45
C GLN A 60 7.64 -7.00 -9.58
N GLY A 61 6.67 -6.55 -8.79
CA GLY A 61 5.27 -6.92 -8.94
C GLY A 61 4.63 -6.24 -10.13
N GLU A 62 3.46 -6.75 -10.51
CA GLU A 62 2.63 -6.15 -11.56
C GLU A 62 2.11 -4.78 -11.13
N LYS A 63 1.78 -3.96 -12.13
CA LYS A 63 1.09 -2.68 -11.89
C LYS A 63 -0.40 -2.96 -11.79
N HIS A 64 -1.00 -2.54 -10.68
CA HIS A 64 -2.45 -2.64 -10.47
C HIS A 64 -3.08 -1.26 -10.53
N GLY A 65 -4.24 -1.16 -11.18
CA GLY A 65 -4.96 0.10 -11.38
C GLY A 65 -4.81 0.67 -12.78
N GLY A 66 -5.18 1.94 -12.94
CA GLY A 66 -5.30 2.63 -14.23
C GLY A 66 -4.02 3.30 -14.70
N ASN A 67 -4.14 4.05 -15.80
CA ASN A 67 -3.09 4.91 -16.35
C ASN A 67 -3.35 6.40 -16.06
N GLY A 68 -4.22 6.71 -15.10
CA GLY A 68 -4.46 8.06 -14.62
C GLY A 68 -3.34 8.57 -13.70
N GLY A 69 -3.49 9.81 -13.25
CA GLY A 69 -2.57 10.47 -12.34
C GLY A 69 -1.26 10.94 -12.98
N HIS A 70 -0.63 11.91 -12.35
CA HIS A 70 0.70 12.39 -12.77
C HIS A 70 1.68 12.52 -11.59
N ARG A 71 1.17 12.47 -10.35
CA ARG A 71 2.00 12.48 -9.14
C ARG A 71 2.46 11.06 -8.85
N THR A 72 3.72 10.91 -8.46
CA THR A 72 4.30 9.61 -8.09
C THR A 72 4.88 9.71 -6.68
N ALA A 73 4.53 8.77 -5.82
CA ALA A 73 5.16 8.58 -4.52
C ALA A 73 5.81 7.20 -4.48
N SER A 74 7.03 7.10 -3.95
CA SER A 74 7.63 5.81 -3.64
C SER A 74 8.19 5.80 -2.24
N SER A 75 8.04 4.66 -1.58
CA SER A 75 8.65 4.41 -0.29
C SER A 75 9.59 3.24 -0.37
N CYS A 76 10.82 3.42 0.09
CA CYS A 76 11.71 2.32 0.42
C CYS A 76 11.51 1.98 1.90
N GLY A 77 11.68 0.72 2.29
CA GLY A 77 11.38 0.18 3.64
C GLY A 77 12.04 0.88 4.84
N SER A 78 11.65 2.11 5.13
CA SER A 78 12.01 2.90 6.29
C SER A 78 11.09 2.54 7.46
N PRO A 79 11.54 2.73 8.72
CA PRO A 79 10.75 2.38 9.91
C PRO A 79 9.56 3.30 10.17
N GLN A 80 9.32 4.29 9.30
CA GLN A 80 8.20 5.22 9.43
C GLN A 80 7.04 4.67 8.61
N GLY A 81 6.36 3.67 9.19
CA GLY A 81 5.19 3.06 8.58
C GLY A 81 3.98 3.98 8.66
N PHE A 82 3.77 4.90 7.72
CA PHE A 82 2.52 5.67 7.63
C PHE A 82 2.13 6.11 6.21
N LEU A 83 2.69 5.50 5.16
CA LEU A 83 2.48 5.96 3.78
C LEU A 83 1.03 5.86 3.27
N PHE A 84 0.20 5.05 3.93
CA PHE A 84 -1.22 4.96 3.58
C PHE A 84 -2.06 6.07 4.20
N LEU A 85 -1.61 6.67 5.31
CA LEU A 85 -2.29 7.75 6.02
C LEU A 85 -1.79 9.11 5.55
N ASP A 86 -0.48 9.27 5.33
CA ASP A 86 0.11 10.55 4.91
C ASP A 86 -0.38 11.02 3.54
N LEU A 87 -0.83 10.10 2.67
CA LEU A 87 -1.36 10.45 1.34
C LEU A 87 -2.83 10.92 1.35
N MET A 88 -3.55 10.73 2.46
CA MET A 88 -4.94 11.19 2.61
C MET A 88 -5.04 12.55 3.33
N GLU A 89 -3.96 13.07 3.92
CA GLU A 89 -3.97 14.36 4.65
C GLU A 89 -3.49 15.55 3.80
N SER A 90 -3.45 15.41 2.46
CA SER A 90 -3.21 16.55 1.57
C SER A 90 -4.54 17.12 1.06
N ASP A 91 -5.35 17.65 1.97
CA ASP A 91 -6.37 18.62 1.59
C ASP A 91 -5.65 19.85 1.04
N ASP A 92 -6.07 20.31 -0.15
CA ASP A 92 -5.63 21.55 -0.77
C ASP A 92 -5.89 22.74 0.18
N GLU A 93 -4.92 23.13 1.01
CA GLU A 93 -5.02 24.35 1.82
C GLU A 93 -4.67 25.58 0.96
N LEU A 94 -5.59 25.97 0.08
CA LEU A 94 -5.71 27.35 -0.38
C LEU A 94 -6.89 28.02 0.34
N THR A 95 -6.74 28.36 1.62
CA THR A 95 -7.13 29.69 2.18
C THR A 95 -6.74 29.83 3.66
N GLN A 96 -6.53 31.09 4.06
CA GLN A 96 -5.90 31.62 5.27
C GLN A 96 -6.39 31.07 6.64
N PRO A 97 -5.55 31.18 7.70
CA PRO A 97 -5.84 30.55 8.99
C PRO A 97 -6.95 31.32 9.72
N ASP A 98 -8.08 30.68 9.95
CA ASP A 98 -8.97 31.06 11.04
C ASP A 98 -8.62 30.25 12.30
N HIS A 99 -8.57 30.95 13.42
CA HIS A 99 -8.36 30.36 14.72
C HIS A 99 -9.66 29.71 15.19
N ASN A 100 -9.57 28.42 15.53
CA ASN A 100 -10.61 27.53 16.06
C ASN A 100 -11.38 26.74 15.01
N GLN A 101 -10.86 25.57 14.63
CA GLN A 101 -11.74 24.41 14.53
C GLN A 101 -11.02 23.08 14.79
N LEU A 102 -11.79 22.21 15.43
CA LEU A 102 -11.39 20.99 16.12
C LEU A 102 -10.94 19.90 15.14
N ARG A 103 -10.00 19.08 15.63
CA ARG A 103 -9.44 17.86 15.00
C ARG A 103 -10.48 17.13 14.13
N PRO A 104 -10.20 16.86 12.85
CA PRO A 104 -11.06 15.99 12.06
C PRO A 104 -10.95 14.54 12.54
N ASP A 105 -12.12 13.95 12.81
CA ASP A 105 -12.34 12.55 13.16
C ASP A 105 -12.02 11.65 11.96
N LEU A 106 -11.04 10.76 12.14
CA LEU A 106 -10.55 9.78 11.16
C LEU A 106 -11.50 8.59 10.99
N THR A 107 -12.80 8.83 10.84
CA THR A 107 -13.78 7.75 10.65
C THR A 107 -14.81 8.09 9.58
N LYS A 108 -14.40 8.28 8.32
CA LYS A 108 -15.33 8.19 7.18
C LYS A 108 -14.69 7.51 5.97
N PHE A 109 -15.21 6.31 5.68
CA PHE A 109 -15.08 5.61 4.40
C PHE A 109 -16.08 6.16 3.38
#